data_AF-A8ZP70-F1
#
_entry.id   AF-A8ZP70-F1
#
_cell.length_a   1.000
_cell.length_b   1.000
_cell.length_c   1.000
_cell.angle_alpha   90.00
_cell.angle_beta   90.00
_cell.angle_gamma   90.00
#
_symmetry.space_group_name_H-M   'P 1'
#
loop_
_entity.id
_entity.type
_entity.pdbx_description
1 polymer ?
#
loop_
_entity_poly.entity_id
_entity_poly.type
_entity_poly.pdbx_seq_one_letter_code
_entity_poly.pdbx_strand_id
1 'polypeptide(L)'
;MQDRKILSLSRSTTQAVTPSQSQTNTPRAFRRPLEEILEDLRRPIPGRFIKTKSKKGVALRFVSWYDIVRILEARAPGFEYDCSPHFGDGKTVVKATITIHGEDGSLSRSALGIADSDIESWGDATSNASSMALRRAAAEFGLGLHLYWEK
;
A
#
# COMPACT_ATOMS: atom_id res chain seq x y z
N MET A 1 -8.70 -7.11 82.89
CA MET A 1 -8.70 -5.64 82.71
C MET A 1 -7.95 -5.38 81.41
N GLN A 2 -8.63 -4.79 80.42
CA GLN A 2 -8.09 -4.26 79.15
C GLN A 2 -7.44 -5.25 78.16
N ASP A 3 -7.61 -5.13 76.84
CA ASP A 3 -8.61 -4.45 76.02
C ASP A 3 -8.48 -5.00 74.60
N ARG A 4 -9.61 -5.12 73.91
CA ARG A 4 -9.70 -5.63 72.53
C ARG A 4 -9.12 -4.61 71.56
N LYS A 5 -8.07 -4.99 70.82
CA LYS A 5 -7.54 -4.19 69.70
C LYS A 5 -8.47 -4.37 68.49
N ILE A 6 -9.30 -3.36 68.23
CA ILE A 6 -10.21 -3.29 67.08
C ILE A 6 -9.38 -3.02 65.81
N LEU A 7 -9.52 -3.91 64.82
CA LEU A 7 -9.00 -3.75 63.46
C LEU A 7 -9.78 -2.64 62.74
N SER A 8 -9.11 -1.53 62.40
CA SER A 8 -9.69 -0.48 61.55
C SER A 8 -9.63 -0.90 60.08
N LEU A 9 -10.78 -1.21 59.48
CA LEU A 9 -10.91 -1.40 58.04
C LEU A 9 -10.76 -0.06 57.31
N SER A 10 -9.71 0.07 56.50
CA SER A 10 -9.54 1.13 55.51
C SER A 10 -10.57 0.97 54.38
N ARG A 11 -11.38 2.01 54.15
CA ARG A 11 -12.38 2.08 53.07
C ARG A 11 -11.69 2.28 51.73
N SER A 12 -11.85 1.32 50.83
CA SER A 12 -11.47 1.45 49.42
C SER A 12 -12.47 2.36 48.70
N THR A 13 -12.02 3.51 48.22
CA THR A 13 -12.83 4.39 47.37
C THR A 13 -12.89 3.80 45.96
N THR A 14 -14.04 3.23 45.58
CA THR A 14 -14.34 2.84 44.21
C THR A 14 -14.46 4.10 43.34
N GLN A 15 -13.48 4.37 42.48
CA GLN A 15 -13.65 5.34 41.40
C GLN A 15 -14.52 4.72 40.31
N ALA A 16 -15.61 5.40 39.97
CA ALA A 16 -16.47 5.03 38.85
C ALA A 16 -15.71 5.26 37.53
N VAL A 17 -15.59 4.20 36.74
CA VAL A 17 -14.98 4.22 35.41
C VAL A 17 -16.02 4.77 34.44
N THR A 18 -15.82 5.99 33.93
CA THR A 18 -16.65 6.56 32.87
C THR A 18 -16.48 5.70 31.60
N PRO A 19 -17.56 5.23 30.95
CA PRO A 19 -17.42 4.53 29.68
C PRO A 19 -16.85 5.50 28.63
N SER A 20 -15.62 5.22 28.21
CA SER A 20 -14.99 5.86 27.06
C SER A 20 -15.90 5.68 25.85
N GLN A 21 -16.32 6.80 25.25
CA GLN A 21 -17.08 6.78 24.00
C GLN A 21 -16.25 6.04 22.95
N SER A 22 -16.73 4.88 22.55
CA SER A 22 -16.24 4.12 21.41
C SER A 22 -16.31 5.03 20.19
N GLN A 23 -15.16 5.52 19.75
CA GLN A 23 -15.04 6.18 18.44
C GLN A 23 -15.44 5.13 17.41
N THR A 24 -16.67 5.24 16.89
CA THR A 24 -17.10 4.47 15.73
C THR A 24 -16.26 4.98 14.56
N ASN A 25 -15.18 4.25 14.28
CA ASN A 25 -14.33 4.46 13.13
C ASN A 25 -15.18 4.20 11.89
N THR A 26 -15.90 5.24 11.44
CA THR A 26 -16.78 5.14 10.29
C THR A 26 -15.87 4.98 9.08
N PRO A 27 -15.91 3.84 8.35
CA PRO A 27 -15.07 3.67 7.18
C PRO A 27 -15.36 4.83 6.23
N ARG A 28 -14.30 5.50 5.78
CA ARG A 28 -14.39 6.65 4.88
C ARG A 28 -15.13 6.15 3.63
N ALA A 29 -16.41 6.48 3.51
CA ALA A 29 -17.24 6.06 2.39
C ALA A 29 -16.48 6.36 1.09
N PHE A 30 -16.26 5.34 0.28
CA PHE A 30 -15.61 5.45 -1.03
C PHE A 30 -16.56 6.27 -1.94
N ARG A 31 -16.49 7.60 -1.88
CA ARG A 31 -17.56 8.51 -2.37
C ARG A 31 -17.50 8.85 -3.86
N ARG A 32 -17.01 7.95 -4.72
CA ARG A 32 -16.95 8.22 -6.17
C ARG A 32 -17.20 6.94 -6.97
N PRO A 33 -17.87 7.04 -8.14
CA PRO A 33 -17.98 5.95 -9.08
C PRO A 33 -16.61 5.38 -9.43
N LEU A 34 -16.51 4.06 -9.59
CA LEU A 34 -15.28 3.38 -9.93
C LEU A 34 -14.67 3.96 -11.22
N GLU A 35 -15.49 4.26 -12.22
CA GLU A 35 -15.01 4.84 -13.49
C GLU A 35 -14.31 6.19 -13.28
N GLU A 36 -14.81 7.08 -12.41
CA GLU A 36 -14.16 8.37 -12.12
C GLU A 36 -12.77 8.16 -11.50
N ILE A 37 -12.65 7.17 -10.60
CA ILE A 37 -11.36 6.80 -10.00
C ILE A 37 -10.41 6.28 -11.08
N LEU A 38 -10.91 5.44 -12.00
CA LEU A 38 -10.11 4.90 -13.10
C LEU A 38 -9.67 6.00 -14.08
N GLU A 39 -10.51 6.99 -14.38
CA GLU A 39 -10.15 8.18 -15.15
C GLU A 39 -9.02 8.97 -14.48
N ASP A 40 -9.11 9.20 -13.17
CA ASP A 40 -8.04 9.84 -12.40
C ASP A 40 -6.72 9.04 -12.50
N LEU A 41 -6.77 7.72 -12.36
CA LEU A 41 -5.59 6.85 -12.47
C LEU A 41 -4.94 6.91 -13.86
N ARG A 42 -5.73 7.01 -14.93
CA ARG A 42 -5.23 7.13 -16.31
C ARG A 42 -4.56 8.48 -16.61
N ARG A 43 -4.78 9.52 -15.80
CA ARG A 43 -4.13 10.82 -16.01
C ARG A 43 -2.60 10.70 -15.94
N PRO A 44 -1.84 11.43 -16.79
CA PRO A 44 -0.39 11.45 -16.74
C PRO A 44 0.16 11.72 -15.34
N ILE A 45 1.34 11.16 -15.05
CA ILE A 45 2.00 11.38 -13.77
C ILE A 45 2.76 12.72 -13.85
N PRO A 46 2.62 13.62 -12.86
CA PRO A 46 3.38 14.87 -12.86
C PRO A 46 4.88 14.62 -12.95
N GLY A 47 5.57 15.40 -13.80
CA GLY A 47 7.00 15.21 -14.12
C GLY A 47 7.93 15.12 -12.90
N ARG A 48 7.58 15.79 -11.78
CA ARG A 48 8.35 15.72 -10.52
C ARG A 48 8.49 14.32 -9.91
N PHE A 49 7.59 13.40 -10.25
CA PHE A 49 7.64 12.00 -9.77
C PHE A 49 8.37 11.08 -10.76
N ILE A 50 8.65 11.56 -11.97
CA ILE A 50 9.30 10.79 -13.03
C ILE A 50 10.81 10.93 -12.87
N LYS A 51 11.48 9.79 -12.77
CA LYS A 51 12.93 9.67 -12.60
C LYS A 51 13.50 8.99 -13.84
N THR A 52 14.77 9.25 -14.12
CA THR A 52 15.49 8.61 -15.23
C THR A 52 16.62 7.76 -14.69
N LYS A 53 16.74 6.52 -15.15
CA LYS A 53 17.86 5.63 -14.86
C LYS A 53 18.46 5.15 -16.16
N SER A 54 19.79 5.20 -16.29
CA SER A 54 20.49 4.55 -17.40
C SER A 54 20.62 3.05 -17.11
N LYS A 55 20.16 2.20 -18.03
CA LYS A 55 20.37 0.75 -17.99
C LYS A 55 20.89 0.30 -19.34
N LYS A 56 22.11 -0.25 -19.37
CA LYS A 56 22.78 -0.71 -20.60
C LYS A 56 22.81 0.36 -21.71
N GLY A 57 23.06 1.62 -21.35
CA GLY A 57 23.11 2.75 -22.30
C GLY A 57 21.75 3.29 -22.74
N VAL A 58 20.63 2.71 -22.29
CA VAL A 58 19.29 3.22 -22.56
C VAL A 58 18.78 3.98 -21.35
N ALA A 59 18.35 5.23 -21.56
CA ALA A 59 17.66 6.02 -20.56
C ALA A 59 16.23 5.48 -20.37
N LEU A 60 15.92 5.01 -19.16
CA LEU A 60 14.60 4.53 -18.78
C LEU A 60 13.94 5.53 -17.83
N ARG A 61 12.78 6.04 -18.22
CA ARG A 61 11.91 6.83 -17.36
C ARG A 61 11.08 5.90 -16.48
N PHE A 62 10.99 6.19 -15.18
CA PHE A 62 10.22 5.39 -14.24
C PHE A 62 9.72 6.23 -13.07
N VAL A 63 8.69 5.74 -12.38
CA VAL A 63 8.23 6.28 -11.10
C VAL A 63 8.60 5.29 -10.00
N SER A 64 9.01 5.78 -8.85
CA SER A 64 9.40 4.91 -7.74
C SER A 64 8.17 4.20 -7.14
N TRP A 65 8.38 3.06 -6.47
CA TRP A 65 7.27 2.30 -5.90
C TRP A 65 6.48 3.10 -4.85
N TYR A 66 7.15 3.89 -4.02
CA TYR A 66 6.50 4.70 -2.98
C TYR A 66 5.78 5.91 -3.59
N ASP A 67 6.25 6.44 -4.72
CA ASP A 67 5.53 7.48 -5.44
C ASP A 67 4.25 6.92 -6.10
N ILE A 68 4.27 5.67 -6.57
CA ILE A 68 3.03 4.98 -7.00
C ILE A 68 2.04 4.87 -5.85
N VAL A 69 2.47 4.41 -4.67
CA VAL A 69 1.61 4.32 -3.48
C VAL A 69 1.02 5.68 -3.12
N ARG A 70 1.83 6.75 -3.12
CA ARG A 70 1.35 8.12 -2.87
C ARG A 70 0.31 8.59 -3.87
N ILE A 71 0.48 8.24 -5.15
CA ILE A 71 -0.47 8.60 -6.20
C ILE A 71 -1.77 7.78 -6.08
N LEU A 72 -1.67 6.49 -5.75
CA LEU A 72 -2.82 5.64 -5.46
C LEU A 72 -3.61 6.19 -4.28
N GLU A 73 -2.96 6.54 -3.17
CA GLU A 73 -3.63 7.14 -2.00
C GLU A 73 -4.38 8.43 -2.36
N ALA A 74 -3.80 9.25 -3.25
CA ALA A 74 -4.41 10.50 -3.69
C ALA A 74 -5.58 10.32 -4.66
N ARG A 75 -5.50 9.33 -5.57
CA ARG A 75 -6.47 9.14 -6.67
C ARG A 75 -7.53 8.09 -6.35
N ALA A 76 -7.16 7.06 -5.60
CA ALA A 76 -7.96 5.92 -5.21
C ALA A 76 -7.82 5.67 -3.69
N PRO A 77 -8.31 6.60 -2.84
CA PRO A 77 -8.15 6.49 -1.40
C PRO A 77 -8.80 5.21 -0.87
N GLY A 78 -8.06 4.49 -0.02
CA GLY A 78 -8.47 3.21 0.55
C GLY A 78 -8.32 2.01 -0.38
N PHE A 79 -7.50 2.11 -1.44
CA PHE A 79 -7.09 0.94 -2.22
C PHE A 79 -6.44 -0.13 -1.34
N GLU A 80 -6.54 -1.38 -1.77
CA GLU A 80 -5.81 -2.50 -1.17
C GLU A 80 -4.65 -2.93 -2.05
N TYR A 81 -3.58 -3.42 -1.43
CA TYR A 81 -2.42 -3.95 -2.12
C TYR A 81 -1.90 -5.20 -1.39
N ASP A 82 -1.90 -6.31 -2.12
CA ASP A 82 -1.33 -7.58 -1.69
C ASP A 82 -0.07 -7.92 -2.50
N CYS A 83 0.90 -8.54 -1.83
CA CYS A 83 2.11 -9.04 -2.46
C CYS A 83 2.46 -10.45 -2.01
N SER A 84 2.53 -11.35 -2.99
CA SER A 84 2.79 -12.76 -2.80
C SER A 84 4.10 -13.16 -3.51
N PRO A 85 5.21 -13.37 -2.76
CA PRO A 85 6.47 -13.84 -3.33
C PRO A 85 6.47 -15.35 -3.59
N HIS A 86 7.13 -15.75 -4.67
CA HIS A 86 7.41 -17.13 -5.07
C HIS A 86 8.89 -17.26 -5.43
N PHE A 87 9.53 -18.31 -4.93
CA PHE A 87 10.97 -18.54 -5.10
C PHE A 87 11.20 -19.85 -5.85
N GLY A 88 12.07 -19.82 -6.87
CA GLY A 88 12.42 -21.01 -7.66
C GLY A 88 13.47 -20.70 -8.72
N ASP A 89 14.32 -21.68 -9.04
CA ASP A 89 15.33 -21.60 -10.11
C ASP A 89 16.27 -20.37 -10.05
N GLY A 90 16.69 -19.98 -8.84
CA GLY A 90 17.54 -18.79 -8.66
C GLY A 90 16.82 -17.47 -8.97
N LYS A 91 15.48 -17.49 -9.05
CA LYS A 91 14.63 -16.32 -9.31
C LYS A 91 13.65 -16.10 -8.18
N THR A 92 13.38 -14.82 -7.96
CA THR A 92 12.31 -14.34 -7.10
C THR A 92 11.23 -13.73 -7.98
N VAL A 93 10.05 -14.33 -7.98
CA VAL A 93 8.86 -13.86 -8.70
C VAL A 93 7.86 -13.35 -7.68
N VAL A 94 7.38 -12.12 -7.85
CA VAL A 94 6.36 -11.54 -6.96
C VAL A 94 5.12 -11.24 -7.76
N LYS A 95 3.96 -11.70 -7.28
CA LYS A 95 2.65 -11.25 -7.75
C LYS A 95 2.18 -10.10 -6.87
N ALA A 96 1.94 -8.95 -7.48
CA ALA A 96 1.23 -7.83 -6.85
C ALA A 96 -0.22 -7.82 -7.31
N THR A 97 -1.16 -7.65 -6.38
CA THR A 97 -2.58 -7.43 -6.68
C THR A 97 -3.00 -6.11 -6.06
N ILE A 98 -3.58 -5.21 -6.86
CA ILE A 98 -4.16 -3.96 -6.38
C ILE A 98 -5.68 -4.06 -6.56
N THR A 99 -6.43 -3.71 -5.52
CA THR A 99 -7.89 -3.59 -5.56
C THR A 99 -8.27 -2.13 -5.38
N ILE A 100 -9.08 -1.61 -6.32
CA ILE A 100 -9.65 -0.27 -6.28
C ILE A 100 -11.13 -0.39 -5.92
N HIS A 101 -11.59 0.42 -4.97
CA HIS A 101 -12.98 0.45 -4.50
C HIS A 101 -13.66 1.75 -4.94
N GLY A 102 -14.77 1.62 -5.66
CA GLY A 102 -15.73 2.69 -5.94
C GLY A 102 -17.04 2.45 -5.19
N GLU A 103 -17.97 3.40 -5.29
CA GLU A 103 -19.31 3.25 -4.68
C GLU A 103 -20.16 2.15 -5.34
N ASP A 104 -19.89 1.86 -6.60
CA ASP A 104 -20.62 0.95 -7.49
C ASP A 104 -19.93 -0.42 -7.64
N GLY A 105 -18.76 -0.62 -7.01
CA GLY A 105 -18.08 -1.92 -7.04
C GLY A 105 -16.59 -1.85 -6.72
N SER A 106 -15.90 -2.96 -6.93
CA SER A 106 -14.45 -3.07 -6.75
C SER A 106 -13.82 -3.80 -7.93
N LEU A 107 -12.59 -3.41 -8.28
CA LEU A 107 -11.85 -4.00 -9.38
C LEU A 107 -10.43 -4.30 -8.94
N SER A 108 -10.04 -5.56 -9.09
CA SER A 108 -8.68 -6.03 -8.81
C SER A 108 -7.92 -6.30 -10.10
N ARG A 109 -6.66 -5.90 -10.16
CA ARG A 109 -5.73 -6.28 -11.23
C ARG A 109 -4.41 -6.71 -10.62
N SER A 110 -3.77 -7.67 -11.28
CA SER A 110 -2.52 -8.24 -10.80
C SER A 110 -1.44 -8.19 -11.88
N ALA A 111 -0.19 -8.08 -11.44
CA ALA A 111 0.96 -8.21 -12.33
C ALA A 111 2.13 -8.89 -11.64
N LEU A 112 3.08 -9.37 -12.45
CA LEU A 112 4.27 -10.05 -11.98
C LEU A 112 5.50 -9.15 -12.07
N GLY A 113 6.35 -9.25 -11.06
CA GLY A 113 7.72 -8.76 -11.04
C GLY A 113 8.68 -9.93 -10.88
N ILE A 114 9.86 -9.79 -11.47
CA ILE A 114 10.89 -10.83 -11.41
C ILE A 114 12.25 -10.21 -11.13
N ALA A 115 13.03 -10.85 -10.28
CA ALA A 115 14.42 -10.52 -10.00
C ALA A 115 15.23 -11.81 -9.93
N ASP A 116 16.46 -11.75 -10.40
CA ASP A 116 17.42 -12.83 -10.19
C ASP A 116 17.93 -12.75 -8.74
N SER A 117 17.96 -13.89 -8.04
CA SER A 117 18.36 -13.98 -6.64
C SER A 117 19.87 -13.84 -6.46
N ASP A 118 20.64 -14.11 -7.51
CA ASP A 118 22.10 -14.25 -7.47
C ASP A 118 22.87 -13.02 -7.98
N ILE A 119 22.16 -11.95 -8.37
CA ILE A 119 22.79 -10.73 -8.90
C ILE A 119 23.02 -9.74 -7.75
N GLU A 120 24.25 -9.25 -7.62
CA GLU A 120 24.55 -8.06 -6.79
C GLU A 120 23.79 -6.84 -7.33
N SER A 121 22.61 -6.64 -6.76
CA SER A 121 21.69 -5.56 -7.04
C SER A 121 21.57 -4.68 -5.80
N TRP A 122 21.17 -3.42 -6.01
CA TRP A 122 20.77 -2.58 -4.89
C TRP A 122 19.47 -3.12 -4.27
N GLY A 123 19.51 -3.46 -2.98
CA GLY A 123 18.39 -4.11 -2.27
C GLY A 123 18.26 -5.60 -2.58
N ASP A 124 17.38 -6.29 -1.85
CA ASP A 124 17.14 -7.72 -2.04
C ASP A 124 16.27 -8.03 -3.28
N ALA A 125 16.34 -9.26 -3.76
CA ALA A 125 15.60 -9.71 -4.94
C ALA A 125 14.08 -9.59 -4.76
N THR A 126 13.56 -9.83 -3.57
CA THR A 126 12.13 -9.71 -3.26
C THR A 126 11.68 -8.26 -3.36
N SER A 127 12.38 -7.32 -2.74
CA SER A 127 12.06 -5.88 -2.82
C SER A 127 12.08 -5.37 -4.27
N ASN A 128 13.06 -5.81 -5.07
CA ASN A 128 13.17 -5.43 -6.46
C ASN A 128 12.02 -6.01 -7.31
N ALA A 129 11.69 -7.28 -7.12
CA ALA A 129 10.57 -7.93 -7.79
C ALA A 129 9.22 -7.31 -7.37
N SER A 130 8.98 -7.08 -6.09
CA SER A 130 7.79 -6.39 -5.57
C SER A 130 7.62 -4.98 -6.14
N SER A 131 8.71 -4.20 -6.21
CA SER A 131 8.68 -2.87 -6.82
C SER A 131 8.27 -2.92 -8.29
N MET A 132 8.74 -3.93 -9.04
CA MET A 132 8.37 -4.14 -10.44
C MET A 132 6.91 -4.56 -10.56
N ALA A 133 6.47 -5.51 -9.74
CA ALA A 133 5.10 -6.04 -9.73
C ALA A 133 4.09 -4.93 -9.44
N LEU A 134 4.32 -4.13 -8.38
CA LEU A 134 3.44 -3.01 -8.01
C LEU A 134 3.28 -2.00 -9.15
N ARG A 135 4.38 -1.58 -9.77
CA ARG A 135 4.35 -0.59 -10.87
C ARG A 135 3.61 -1.13 -12.09
N ARG A 136 3.73 -2.43 -12.38
CA ARG A 136 3.00 -3.08 -13.47
C ARG A 136 1.51 -3.22 -13.13
N ALA A 137 1.18 -3.66 -11.91
CA ALA A 137 -0.21 -3.79 -11.46
C ALA A 137 -0.92 -2.42 -11.47
N ALA A 138 -0.22 -1.35 -11.08
CA ALA A 138 -0.73 0.01 -11.20
C ALA A 138 -0.94 0.44 -12.66
N ALA A 139 0.00 0.09 -13.54
CA ALA A 139 -0.10 0.39 -14.98
C ALA A 139 -1.26 -0.34 -15.66
N GLU A 140 -1.68 -1.51 -15.15
CA GLU A 140 -2.91 -2.16 -15.59
C GLU A 140 -4.12 -1.22 -15.43
N PHE A 141 -4.19 -0.39 -14.39
CA PHE A 141 -5.25 0.63 -14.23
C PHE A 141 -4.99 1.93 -15.03
N GLY A 142 -3.92 1.99 -15.81
CA GLY A 142 -3.49 3.18 -16.56
C GLY A 142 -2.49 4.08 -15.81
N LEU A 143 -2.27 3.84 -14.51
CA LEU A 143 -1.37 4.67 -13.71
C LEU A 143 0.09 4.47 -14.15
N GLY A 144 0.68 5.52 -14.74
CA GLY A 144 2.07 5.48 -15.21
C GLY A 144 2.27 4.67 -16.50
N LEU A 145 1.17 4.24 -17.14
CA LEU A 145 1.21 3.41 -18.34
C LEU A 145 1.89 4.14 -19.52
N HIS A 146 1.70 5.47 -19.64
CA HIS A 146 2.38 6.32 -20.63
C HIS A 146 3.92 6.21 -20.66
N LEU A 147 4.54 5.85 -19.53
CA LEU A 147 6.00 5.71 -19.41
C LEU A 147 6.57 4.51 -20.18
N TYR A 148 5.73 3.60 -20.67
CA TYR A 148 6.17 2.42 -21.42
C TYR A 148 6.41 2.70 -22.91
N TRP A 149 5.79 3.74 -23.47
CA TRP A 149 5.90 4.06 -24.90
C TRP A 149 6.37 5.49 -25.18
N GLU A 150 6.26 6.41 -24.22
CA GLU A 150 6.87 7.74 -24.34
C GLU A 150 8.39 7.64 -24.15
N LYS A 151 9.11 7.71 -25.28
CA LYS A 151 10.57 7.79 -25.31
C LYS A 151 11.05 9.20 -24.99
#